data_AF-Q5UZT6-F1
#
_entry.id   AF-Q5UZT6-F1
#
_cell.length_a   1.000
_cell.length_b   1.000
_cell.length_c   1.000
_cell.angle_alpha   90.00
_cell.angle_beta   90.00
_cell.angle_gamma   90.00
#
_symmetry.space_group_name_H-M   'P 1'
#
loop_
_entity.id
_entity.type
_entity.pdbx_description
1 polymer ?
#
loop_
_entity_poly.entity_id
_entity_poly.type
_entity_poly.pdbx_seq_one_letter_code
_entity_poly.pdbx_strand_id
1 'polypeptide(L)'
;MHNEQVPKLFIFDEASSNAGGSGKDGYDTKTKLGPLTYKIRKYGGSLIIIGHDGRDVHPLVRELGVCVHKEGLKEATFYEDVRNRKGVNPIFSVSGIPETDWRYDDKEPTTWSWSSGEDDDDEVDPEDLSRKLAIYTVITAKESEPDRPNHEIADFVPYSAEWVRQRWNEYQDNGKHRNVVGEVTELTA
;
A
#
# COMPACT_ATOMS: atom_id res chain seq x y z
N MET A 1 -12.42 17.32 -18.88
CA MET A 1 -12.79 15.89 -19.03
C MET A 1 -13.55 15.49 -17.77
N HIS A 2 -14.77 14.97 -17.91
CA HIS A 2 -15.52 14.39 -16.79
C HIS A 2 -15.32 12.87 -16.89
N ASN A 3 -14.46 12.31 -16.05
CA ASN A 3 -14.35 10.86 -15.92
C ASN A 3 -15.25 10.45 -14.76
N GLU A 4 -16.39 9.83 -15.06
CA GLU A 4 -17.22 9.21 -14.03
C GLU A 4 -16.40 8.14 -13.30
N GLN A 5 -16.47 8.13 -11.97
CA GLN A 5 -15.75 7.13 -11.18
C GLN A 5 -16.37 5.76 -11.42
N VAL A 6 -15.63 4.89 -12.10
CA VAL A 6 -15.95 3.47 -12.26
C VAL A 6 -15.07 2.64 -11.32
N PRO A 7 -15.57 1.51 -10.79
CA PRO A 7 -14.76 0.59 -10.00
C PRO A 7 -13.52 0.15 -10.77
N LYS A 8 -12.36 0.18 -10.11
CA LYS A 8 -11.09 -0.21 -10.71
C LYS A 8 -10.54 -1.44 -10.00
N LEU A 9 -9.99 -2.39 -10.72
CA LEU A 9 -9.24 -3.51 -10.13
C LEU A 9 -7.79 -3.39 -10.58
N PHE A 10 -6.89 -3.30 -9.62
CA PHE A 10 -5.45 -3.42 -9.85
C PHE A 10 -4.98 -4.78 -9.36
N ILE A 11 -4.38 -5.56 -10.24
CA ILE A 11 -3.77 -6.84 -9.92
C ILE A 11 -2.27 -6.68 -10.11
N PHE A 12 -1.51 -6.81 -9.03
CA PHE A 12 -0.06 -6.84 -9.07
C PHE A 12 0.41 -8.28 -8.96
N ASP A 13 0.70 -8.90 -10.10
CA ASP A 13 1.28 -10.23 -10.14
C ASP A 13 2.80 -10.17 -9.96
N GLU A 14 3.41 -11.24 -9.45
CA GLU A 14 4.86 -11.37 -9.27
C GLU A 14 5.50 -10.24 -8.43
N ALA A 15 4.77 -9.70 -7.46
CA ALA A 15 5.21 -8.56 -6.67
C ALA A 15 6.50 -8.86 -5.86
N SER A 16 6.82 -10.13 -5.61
CA SER A 16 8.07 -10.54 -4.95
C SER A 16 9.33 -10.08 -5.68
N SER A 17 9.29 -10.04 -7.02
CA SER A 17 10.45 -9.69 -7.86
C SER A 17 10.62 -8.18 -8.05
N ASN A 18 9.54 -7.41 -7.95
CA ASN A 18 9.51 -5.97 -8.28
C ASN A 18 9.09 -5.06 -7.11
N ALA A 19 8.70 -5.66 -5.98
CA ALA A 19 8.25 -4.98 -4.77
C ALA A 19 8.90 -5.50 -3.47
N GLY A 20 10.06 -6.17 -3.59
CA GLY A 20 10.80 -6.74 -2.48
C GLY A 20 11.28 -5.69 -1.45
N GLY A 21 11.28 -6.03 -0.17
CA GLY A 21 11.49 -5.08 0.94
C GLY A 21 12.90 -4.50 1.14
N SER A 22 13.82 -4.63 0.18
CA SER A 22 15.23 -4.19 0.31
C SER A 22 15.79 -3.66 -1.00
N GLY A 23 16.55 -2.56 -0.95
CA GLY A 23 17.12 -1.91 -2.13
C GLY A 23 16.20 -0.82 -2.73
N LYS A 24 16.45 -0.47 -4.00
CA LYS A 24 15.68 0.56 -4.75
C LYS A 24 14.22 0.15 -4.95
N ASP A 25 13.96 -1.14 -5.17
CA ASP A 25 12.59 -1.66 -5.38
C ASP A 25 11.76 -1.63 -4.10
N GLY A 26 12.38 -1.88 -2.94
CA GLY A 26 11.72 -1.73 -1.64
C GLY A 26 11.45 -0.28 -1.27
N TYR A 27 12.26 0.63 -1.79
CA TYR A 27 12.04 2.06 -1.69
C TYR A 27 10.87 2.49 -2.61
N ASP A 28 10.88 2.14 -3.89
CA ASP A 28 9.78 2.48 -4.82
C ASP A 28 8.45 1.88 -4.37
N THR A 29 8.46 0.68 -3.81
CA THR A 29 7.28 0.06 -3.20
C THR A 29 6.77 0.87 -2.01
N LYS A 30 7.63 1.27 -1.07
CA LYS A 30 7.20 2.13 0.05
C LYS A 30 6.61 3.44 -0.44
N THR A 31 7.24 4.03 -1.45
CA THR A 31 6.95 5.38 -1.93
C THR A 31 5.73 5.43 -2.86
N LYS A 32 5.49 4.40 -3.67
CA LYS A 32 4.42 4.37 -4.69
C LYS A 32 3.28 3.44 -4.30
N LEU A 33 3.60 2.22 -3.83
CA LEU A 33 2.58 1.24 -3.45
C LEU A 33 1.86 1.65 -2.15
N GLY A 34 2.57 2.22 -1.18
CA GLY A 34 1.96 2.71 0.07
C GLY A 34 0.83 3.72 -0.19
N PRO A 35 1.09 4.85 -0.87
CA PRO A 35 0.05 5.82 -1.21
C PRO A 35 -1.06 5.25 -2.09
N LEU A 36 -0.73 4.37 -3.05
CA LEU A 36 -1.73 3.68 -3.87
C LEU A 36 -2.69 2.89 -2.97
N THR A 37 -2.17 2.14 -2.00
CA THR A 37 -2.99 1.31 -1.09
C THR A 37 -3.98 2.15 -0.28
N TYR A 38 -3.59 3.35 0.16
CA TYR A 38 -4.51 4.28 0.84
C TYR A 38 -5.52 4.94 -0.11
N LYS A 39 -5.09 5.31 -1.32
CA LYS A 39 -5.89 6.12 -2.23
C LYS A 39 -6.85 5.29 -3.06
N ILE A 40 -6.49 4.04 -3.40
CA ILE A 40 -7.30 3.18 -4.29
C ILE A 40 -8.73 3.01 -3.78
N ARG A 41 -8.93 2.89 -2.45
CA ARG A 41 -10.25 2.86 -1.81
C ARG A 41 -11.08 4.12 -2.09
N LYS A 42 -10.48 5.32 -2.07
CA LYS A 42 -11.18 6.60 -2.30
C LYS A 42 -11.73 6.72 -3.72
N TYR A 43 -11.19 5.93 -4.65
CA TYR A 43 -11.58 5.91 -6.06
C TYR A 43 -12.39 4.68 -6.44
N GLY A 44 -12.99 3.99 -5.45
CA GLY A 44 -13.76 2.76 -5.68
C GLY A 44 -12.92 1.61 -6.23
N GLY A 45 -11.61 1.66 -6.01
CA GLY A 45 -10.67 0.69 -6.52
C GLY A 45 -10.37 -0.44 -5.51
N SER A 46 -10.08 -1.61 -6.04
CA SER A 46 -9.62 -2.80 -5.30
C SER A 46 -8.20 -3.15 -5.72
N LEU A 47 -7.40 -3.61 -4.76
CA LEU A 47 -6.00 -3.98 -4.94
C LEU A 47 -5.83 -5.47 -4.61
N ILE A 48 -5.30 -6.25 -5.55
CA ILE A 48 -4.87 -7.63 -5.32
C ILE A 48 -3.37 -7.68 -5.60
N ILE A 49 -2.60 -8.17 -4.63
CA ILE A 49 -1.15 -8.35 -4.77
C ILE A 49 -0.85 -9.83 -4.60
N ILE A 50 -0.14 -10.40 -5.56
CA ILE A 50 0.24 -11.81 -5.60
C ILE A 50 1.76 -11.86 -5.47
N GLY A 51 2.22 -12.56 -4.43
CA GLY A 51 3.63 -12.81 -4.15
C GLY A 51 3.85 -14.29 -3.86
N HIS A 52 5.11 -14.70 -3.81
CA HIS A 52 5.49 -16.11 -3.69
C HIS A 52 5.59 -16.56 -2.23
N ASP A 53 6.17 -15.73 -1.37
CA ASP A 53 6.39 -16.00 0.04
C ASP A 53 5.81 -14.89 0.93
N GLY A 54 5.51 -15.24 2.17
CA GLY A 54 4.90 -14.35 3.17
C GLY A 54 5.79 -13.19 3.62
N ARG A 55 6.95 -12.94 3.00
CA ARG A 55 7.83 -11.78 3.24
C ARG A 55 8.00 -10.88 2.02
N ASP A 56 7.44 -11.28 0.89
CA ASP A 56 7.72 -10.68 -0.40
C ASP A 56 6.93 -9.41 -0.65
N VAL A 57 5.82 -9.25 0.07
CA VAL A 57 4.99 -8.04 0.07
C VAL A 57 5.38 -7.15 1.25
N HIS A 58 5.51 -5.86 1.00
CA HIS A 58 5.88 -4.88 2.01
C HIS A 58 4.92 -4.93 3.24
N PRO A 59 5.42 -4.88 4.50
CA PRO A 59 4.60 -4.91 5.72
C PRO A 59 3.34 -4.04 5.68
N LEU A 60 3.50 -2.76 5.28
CA LEU A 60 2.39 -1.79 5.21
C LEU A 60 1.21 -2.26 4.36
N VAL A 61 1.44 -3.03 3.30
CA VAL A 61 0.34 -3.54 2.47
C VAL A 61 -0.33 -4.74 3.11
N ARG A 62 0.44 -5.58 3.81
CA ARG A 62 -0.08 -6.75 4.53
C ARG A 62 -0.96 -6.34 5.72
N GLU A 63 -0.60 -5.25 6.40
CA GLU A 63 -1.39 -4.70 7.52
C GLU A 63 -2.73 -4.09 7.07
N LEU A 64 -2.84 -3.68 5.81
CA LEU A 64 -4.05 -3.05 5.26
C LEU A 64 -4.96 -4.03 4.51
N GLY A 65 -4.52 -5.26 4.28
CA GLY A 65 -5.21 -6.24 3.44
C GLY A 65 -5.51 -7.54 4.17
N VAL A 66 -6.39 -8.35 3.57
CA VAL A 66 -6.58 -9.74 4.01
C VAL A 66 -5.51 -10.60 3.34
N CYS A 67 -4.79 -11.36 4.15
CA CYS A 67 -3.73 -12.23 3.67
C CYS A 67 -4.30 -13.59 3.28
N VAL A 68 -4.10 -14.03 2.04
CA VAL A 68 -4.57 -15.32 1.54
C VAL A 68 -3.38 -16.23 1.28
N HIS A 69 -3.35 -17.39 1.92
CA HIS A 69 -2.36 -18.43 1.64
C HIS A 69 -3.02 -19.61 0.96
N LYS A 70 -2.53 -19.96 -0.23
CA LYS A 70 -2.98 -21.12 -0.98
C LYS A 70 -2.11 -22.32 -0.59
N GLU A 71 -2.63 -23.20 0.26
CA GLU A 71 -1.93 -24.39 0.77
C GLU A 71 -1.83 -25.49 -0.29
N GLY A 72 -2.71 -25.44 -1.30
CA GLY A 72 -2.68 -26.34 -2.44
C GLY A 72 -3.60 -25.85 -3.55
N LEU A 73 -3.70 -26.60 -4.66
CA LEU A 73 -4.47 -26.16 -5.84
C LEU A 73 -5.96 -25.89 -5.55
N LYS A 74 -6.52 -26.53 -4.52
CA LYS A 74 -7.95 -26.55 -4.19
C LYS A 74 -8.29 -25.96 -2.83
N GLU A 75 -7.29 -25.50 -2.07
CA GLU A 75 -7.44 -25.08 -0.67
C GLU A 75 -6.73 -23.75 -0.42
N ALA A 76 -7.39 -22.86 0.31
CA ALA A 76 -6.80 -21.60 0.75
C ALA A 76 -7.31 -21.19 2.13
N THR A 77 -6.44 -20.58 2.92
CA THR A 77 -6.76 -20.03 4.23
C THR A 77 -6.55 -18.52 4.22
N PHE A 78 -7.51 -17.80 4.80
CA PHE A 78 -7.52 -16.35 4.94
C PHE A 78 -7.05 -15.98 6.35
N TYR A 79 -6.21 -14.96 6.45
CA TYR A 79 -5.55 -14.52 7.68
C TYR A 79 -5.66 -12.99 7.80
N GLU A 80 -5.65 -12.50 9.04
CA GLU A 80 -5.60 -11.05 9.30
C GLU A 80 -4.20 -10.47 9.03
N ASP A 81 -3.14 -11.25 9.25
CA ASP A 81 -1.75 -10.76 9.14
C ASP A 81 -0.79 -11.92 8.78
N VAL A 82 0.46 -11.61 8.46
CA VAL A 82 1.55 -12.58 8.20
C VAL A 82 2.77 -12.24 9.04
N ARG A 83 3.17 -13.15 9.92
CA ARG A 83 4.37 -13.02 10.76
C ARG A 83 5.31 -14.19 10.53
N ASN A 84 6.60 -13.90 10.40
CA ASN A 84 7.63 -14.93 10.14
C ASN A 84 7.27 -15.85 8.96
N ARG A 85 6.73 -15.27 7.86
CA ARG A 85 6.27 -15.97 6.64
C ARG A 85 5.07 -16.91 6.85
N LYS A 86 4.36 -16.80 7.96
CA LYS A 86 3.18 -17.61 8.26
C LYS A 86 1.99 -16.71 8.52
N GLY A 87 0.84 -17.07 7.94
CA GLY A 87 -0.42 -16.44 8.28
C GLY A 87 -0.70 -16.56 9.77
N VAL A 88 -1.16 -15.49 10.39
CA VAL A 88 -1.57 -15.44 11.80
C VAL A 88 -3.01 -14.94 11.88
N ASN A 89 -3.72 -15.33 12.95
CA ASN A 89 -5.15 -15.04 13.14
C ASN A 89 -5.99 -15.50 11.94
N PRO A 90 -6.17 -16.82 11.75
CA PRO A 90 -6.98 -17.33 10.64
C PRO A 90 -8.43 -16.85 10.77
N ILE A 91 -8.97 -16.34 9.67
CA ILE A 91 -10.34 -15.83 9.56
C ILE A 91 -11.26 -16.98 9.15
N PHE A 92 -10.95 -17.65 8.04
CA PHE A 92 -11.64 -18.84 7.55
C PHE A 92 -10.78 -19.57 6.49
N SER A 93 -11.17 -20.80 6.17
CA SER A 93 -10.57 -21.58 5.09
C SER A 93 -11.63 -21.99 4.07
N VAL A 94 -11.22 -22.10 2.82
CA VAL A 94 -12.04 -22.57 1.70
C VAL A 94 -11.41 -23.80 1.07
N SER A 95 -12.27 -24.70 0.61
CA SER A 95 -11.90 -25.90 -0.14
C SER A 95 -12.75 -26.00 -1.41
N GLY A 96 -12.29 -26.82 -2.36
CA GLY A 96 -12.98 -27.01 -3.63
C GLY A 96 -12.85 -25.84 -4.61
N ILE A 97 -11.77 -25.05 -4.52
CA ILE A 97 -11.50 -23.95 -5.46
C ILE A 97 -11.52 -24.52 -6.89
N PRO A 98 -12.38 -24.00 -7.80
CA PRO A 98 -12.48 -24.53 -9.14
C PRO A 98 -11.15 -24.37 -9.89
N GLU A 99 -10.94 -25.24 -10.88
CA GLU A 99 -9.82 -25.05 -11.79
C GLU A 99 -10.08 -23.80 -12.63
N THR A 100 -9.01 -23.08 -12.97
CA THR A 100 -9.13 -21.87 -13.76
C THR A 100 -9.38 -22.23 -15.23
N ASP A 101 -10.37 -21.58 -15.85
CA ASP A 101 -10.59 -21.67 -17.30
C ASP A 101 -9.62 -20.78 -18.09
N TRP A 102 -8.82 -19.97 -17.39
CA TRP A 102 -7.84 -19.06 -17.99
C TRP A 102 -6.59 -19.82 -18.41
N ARG A 103 -6.15 -19.57 -19.64
CA ARG A 103 -4.83 -20.01 -20.11
C ARG A 103 -3.84 -18.87 -19.95
N TYR A 104 -2.74 -19.16 -19.28
CA TYR A 104 -1.65 -18.22 -19.01
C TYR A 104 -0.32 -18.89 -19.40
N ASP A 105 0.66 -18.06 -19.78
CA ASP A 105 2.03 -18.52 -20.06
C ASP A 105 2.82 -18.47 -18.75
N ASP A 106 3.20 -19.63 -18.22
CA ASP A 106 3.98 -19.75 -16.99
C ASP A 106 5.47 -19.45 -17.19
N LYS A 107 5.90 -19.14 -18.42
CA LYS A 107 7.30 -18.94 -18.80
C LYS A 107 7.59 -17.54 -19.32
N GLU A 108 6.64 -16.61 -19.30
CA GLU A 108 6.89 -15.23 -19.72
C GLU A 108 7.58 -14.43 -18.60
N PRO A 109 8.85 -14.02 -18.76
CA PRO A 109 9.48 -13.10 -17.83
C PRO A 109 8.96 -11.68 -18.10
N THR A 110 7.80 -11.34 -17.55
CA THR A 110 7.27 -9.98 -17.65
C THR A 110 8.06 -9.06 -16.72
N THR A 111 8.72 -8.06 -17.28
CA THR A 111 9.46 -7.05 -16.51
C THR A 111 8.52 -5.92 -16.11
N TRP A 112 8.47 -5.59 -14.82
CA TRP A 112 7.75 -4.42 -14.32
C TRP A 112 8.71 -3.24 -14.15
N SER A 113 8.25 -2.01 -14.41
CA SER A 113 9.00 -0.79 -14.10
C SER A 113 8.12 0.21 -13.40
N TRP A 114 8.67 0.86 -12.37
CA TRP A 114 8.05 1.98 -11.68
C TRP A 114 8.22 3.31 -12.40
N SER A 115 9.08 3.39 -13.42
CA SER A 115 9.20 4.55 -14.30
C SER A 115 8.34 4.37 -15.55
N SER A 116 7.44 5.32 -15.79
CA SER A 116 7.08 5.67 -17.16
C SER A 116 8.35 6.18 -17.83
N GLY A 117 8.64 5.78 -19.06
CA GLY A 117 9.87 6.14 -19.78
C GLY A 117 10.00 7.62 -20.18
N GLU A 118 9.61 8.55 -19.30
CA GLU A 118 9.89 9.96 -19.40
C GLU A 118 10.75 10.34 -18.20
N ASP A 119 11.99 10.76 -18.50
CA ASP A 119 12.91 11.40 -17.58
C ASP A 119 12.27 12.70 -17.06
N ASP A 120 11.51 12.61 -15.96
CA ASP A 120 11.20 13.78 -15.14
C ASP A 120 12.40 14.01 -14.20
N ASP A 121 13.22 14.98 -14.59
CA ASP A 121 14.49 15.42 -13.99
C ASP A 121 14.27 16.19 -12.65
N ASP A 122 13.24 15.80 -11.89
CA ASP A 122 13.04 16.20 -10.51
C ASP A 122 13.35 14.99 -9.64
N GLU A 123 14.64 14.77 -9.36
CA GLU A 123 15.12 13.74 -8.44
C GLU A 123 14.58 14.05 -7.02
N VAL A 124 13.35 13.61 -6.73
CA VAL A 124 12.70 13.83 -5.44
C VAL A 124 13.47 13.06 -4.38
N ASP A 125 14.05 13.79 -3.41
CA ASP A 125 14.78 13.20 -2.28
C ASP A 125 13.90 12.12 -1.59
N PRO A 126 14.36 10.87 -1.59
CA PRO A 126 13.70 9.74 -0.94
C PRO A 126 13.22 9.95 0.49
N GLU A 127 14.03 10.59 1.31
CA GLU A 127 13.68 10.82 2.70
C GLU A 127 12.62 11.92 2.82
N ASP A 128 12.67 12.92 1.94
CA ASP A 128 11.69 14.01 1.89
C ASP A 128 10.30 13.49 1.47
N LEU A 129 10.23 12.67 0.42
CA LEU A 129 8.95 12.13 -0.06
C LEU A 129 8.29 11.18 0.96
N SER A 130 9.08 10.28 1.56
CA SER A 130 8.61 9.40 2.64
C SER A 130 8.05 10.20 3.82
N ARG A 131 8.74 11.27 4.20
CA ARG A 131 8.30 12.17 5.27
C ARG A 131 7.03 12.92 4.90
N LYS A 132 6.91 13.43 3.67
CA LYS A 132 5.71 14.12 3.16
C LYS A 132 4.49 13.18 3.15
N LEU A 133 4.67 11.94 2.71
CA LEU A 133 3.62 10.92 2.72
C LEU A 133 3.16 10.58 4.14
N ALA A 134 4.08 10.42 5.09
CA ALA A 134 3.73 10.17 6.49
C ALA A 134 2.93 11.33 7.10
N ILE A 135 3.31 12.58 6.79
CA ILE A 135 2.56 13.78 7.22
C ILE A 135 1.16 13.79 6.59
N TYR A 136 1.05 13.54 5.29
CA TYR A 136 -0.23 13.44 4.59
C TYR A 136 -1.14 12.37 5.21
N THR A 137 -0.60 11.18 5.50
CA THR A 137 -1.35 10.07 6.13
C THR A 137 -1.89 10.48 7.49
N VAL A 138 -1.07 11.09 8.34
CA VAL A 138 -1.50 11.56 9.66
C VAL A 138 -2.63 12.58 9.57
N ILE A 139 -2.46 13.61 8.73
CA ILE A 139 -3.43 14.69 8.59
C ILE A 139 -4.74 14.15 8.02
N THR A 140 -4.67 13.36 6.95
CA THR A 140 -5.87 12.79 6.31
C THR A 140 -6.64 11.88 7.27
N ALA A 141 -5.95 11.02 8.03
CA ALA A 141 -6.58 10.12 9.00
C ALA A 141 -7.27 10.90 10.13
N LYS A 142 -6.65 11.99 10.60
CA LYS A 142 -7.23 12.86 11.63
C LYS A 142 -8.37 13.74 11.11
N GLU A 143 -8.31 14.21 9.87
CA GLU A 143 -9.43 14.96 9.29
C GLU A 143 -10.64 14.06 9.04
N SER A 144 -10.43 12.80 8.63
CA SER A 144 -11.54 11.85 8.44
C SER A 144 -12.14 11.37 9.76
N GLU A 145 -11.30 11.14 10.78
CA GLU A 145 -11.69 10.62 12.09
C GLU A 145 -10.92 11.35 13.20
N PRO A 146 -11.39 12.55 13.64
CA PRO A 146 -10.67 13.40 14.59
C PRO A 146 -10.32 12.72 15.91
N ASP A 147 -11.23 11.87 16.39
CA ASP A 147 -11.13 11.18 17.68
C ASP A 147 -10.28 9.91 17.63
N ARG A 148 -9.81 9.50 16.43
CA ARG A 148 -9.02 8.28 16.29
C ARG A 148 -7.73 8.36 17.12
N PRO A 149 -7.41 7.35 17.95
CA PRO A 149 -6.22 7.38 18.78
C PRO A 149 -4.92 7.48 17.98
N ASN A 150 -3.96 8.27 18.48
CA ASN A 150 -2.70 8.52 17.76
C ASN A 150 -1.83 7.27 17.60
N HIS A 151 -1.96 6.29 18.49
CA HIS A 151 -1.20 5.05 18.41
C HIS A 151 -1.69 4.16 17.25
N GLU A 152 -2.99 4.11 17.00
CA GLU A 152 -3.53 3.41 15.83
C GLU A 152 -3.08 4.07 14.53
N ILE A 153 -2.99 5.41 14.50
CA ILE A 153 -2.48 6.13 13.32
C ILE A 153 -0.97 5.88 13.14
N ALA A 154 -0.23 5.71 14.24
CA ALA A 154 1.20 5.45 14.21
C ALA A 154 1.54 4.08 13.59
N ASP A 155 0.62 3.11 13.64
CA ASP A 155 0.81 1.81 12.96
C ASP A 155 0.99 1.98 11.43
N PHE A 156 0.53 3.10 10.87
CA PHE A 156 0.55 3.38 9.43
C PHE A 156 1.73 4.23 8.95
N VAL A 157 2.60 4.69 9.85
CA VAL A 157 3.71 5.60 9.54
C VAL A 157 4.98 5.15 10.29
N PRO A 158 6.19 5.44 9.79
CA PRO A 158 7.43 5.00 10.45
C PRO A 158 7.78 5.81 11.72
N TYR A 159 6.78 6.44 12.36
CA TYR A 159 6.96 7.38 13.45
C TYR A 159 6.02 7.09 14.62
N SER A 160 6.40 7.55 15.81
CA SER A 160 5.68 7.26 17.04
C SER A 160 4.33 7.97 17.15
N ALA A 161 3.46 7.49 18.05
CA ALA A 161 2.20 8.15 18.40
C ALA A 161 2.37 9.62 18.85
N GLU A 162 3.50 9.93 19.51
CA GLU A 162 3.83 11.31 19.90
C GLU A 162 4.18 12.15 18.67
N TRP A 163 4.88 11.57 17.69
CA TRP A 163 5.15 12.26 16.42
C TRP A 163 3.84 12.55 15.66
N VAL A 164 2.92 11.58 15.61
CA VAL A 164 1.57 11.75 15.03
C VAL A 164 0.84 12.91 15.70
N ARG A 165 0.79 12.92 17.04
CA ARG A 165 0.17 14.00 17.83
C ARG A 165 0.76 15.36 17.46
N GLN A 166 2.09 15.44 17.38
CA GLN A 166 2.78 16.67 17.08
C GLN A 166 2.46 17.19 15.67
N ARG A 167 2.45 16.31 14.65
CA ARG A 167 2.09 16.71 13.27
C ARG A 167 0.66 17.22 13.19
N TRP A 168 -0.27 16.57 13.88
CA TRP A 168 -1.67 17.00 13.92
C TRP A 168 -1.84 18.38 14.55
N ASN A 169 -1.23 18.60 15.71
CA ASN A 169 -1.27 19.91 16.38
C ASN A 169 -0.62 21.00 15.52
N GLU A 170 0.52 20.71 14.88
CA GLU A 170 1.17 21.66 13.97
C GLU A 170 0.27 22.07 12.79
N TYR A 171 -0.53 21.14 12.28
CA TYR A 171 -1.49 21.39 11.21
C TYR A 171 -2.70 22.21 11.69
N GLN A 172 -3.30 21.85 12.84
CA GLN A 172 -4.46 22.56 13.38
C GLN A 172 -4.13 23.97 13.88
N ASP A 173 -3.06 24.11 14.68
CA ASP A 173 -2.78 25.35 15.40
C ASP A 173 -2.03 26.37 14.55
N ASN A 174 -1.18 25.91 13.62
CA ASN A 174 -0.27 26.79 12.88
C ASN A 174 -0.46 26.72 11.35
N GLY A 175 -1.40 25.91 10.85
CA GLY A 175 -1.60 25.68 9.42
C GLY A 175 -0.37 25.10 8.70
N LYS A 176 0.62 24.60 9.46
CA LYS A 176 1.82 23.97 8.89
C LYS A 176 1.42 22.70 8.16
N HIS A 177 2.18 22.32 7.13
CA HIS A 177 1.94 21.12 6.32
C HIS A 177 0.73 21.17 5.37
N ARG A 178 -0.01 22.29 5.28
CA ARG A 178 -1.03 22.46 4.24
C ARG A 178 -0.45 22.36 2.82
N ASN A 179 0.74 22.93 2.62
CA ASN A 179 1.47 22.80 1.36
C ASN A 179 1.86 21.35 1.08
N VAL A 180 2.33 20.61 2.10
CA VAL A 180 2.66 19.18 1.98
C VAL A 180 1.43 18.36 1.59
N VAL A 181 0.27 18.65 2.19
CA VAL A 181 -0.99 18.01 1.81
C VAL A 181 -1.37 18.35 0.37
N GLY A 182 -1.19 19.60 -0.06
CA GLY A 182 -1.40 20.05 -1.44
C GLY A 182 -0.49 19.34 -2.43
N GLU A 183 0.82 19.39 -2.21
CA GLU A 183 1.86 18.72 -3.03
C GLU A 183 1.58 17.23 -3.18
N VAL A 184 1.31 16.52 -2.07
CA VAL A 184 1.00 15.07 -2.10
C VAL A 184 -0.35 14.79 -2.75
N THR A 185 -1.29 15.73 -2.73
CA THR A 185 -2.58 15.59 -3.42
C THR A 185 -2.38 15.74 -4.92
N GLU A 186 -1.65 16.78 -5.37
CA GLU A 186 -1.31 17.02 -6.78
C GLU A 186 -0.51 15.87 -7.39
N LEU A 187 0.47 15.33 -6.68
CA LEU A 187 1.23 14.14 -7.09
C LEU A 187 0.38 12.88 -7.31
N THR A 188 -0.89 12.88 -6.89
CA THR A 188 -1.76 11.69 -6.92
C THR A 188 -3.16 11.95 -7.46
N ALA A 189 -3.37 13.14 -8.04
CA ALA A 189 -4.57 13.50 -8.78
C ALA A 189 -4.52 12.90 -10.19
#